data_AF-A0AAV8YWP8-F1
#
_entry.id   AF-A0AAV8YWP8-F1
#
_cell.length_a   1.000
_cell.length_b   1.000
_cell.length_c   1.000
_cell.angle_alpha   90.00
_cell.angle_beta   90.00
_cell.angle_gamma   90.00
#
_symmetry.space_group_name_H-M   'P 1'
#
loop_
_entity.id
_entity.type
_entity.pdbx_description
1 polymer ?
#
loop_
_entity_poly.entity_id
_entity_poly.type
_entity_poly.pdbx_seq_one_letter_code
_entity_poly.pdbx_strand_id
1 'polypeptide(L)'
;MSKKKSSTDLSYEDFAEICRVCLSYGELQPFNINLLDIYRYLIKVEDEMNYIFPQNICKICTKQLEDISTFIDNCKNTEETLKVIYLDRNFKKYLSDNSDTDYDIEDNFDTFESNVETENKVLYDKKNRAVKEELQSDYDKKTKTKKELRRELKKIRNQANPLPCNICNK
;
A
#
# COMPACT_ATOMS: atom_id res chain seq x y z
N MET A 1 -14.00 33.12 25.93
CA MET A 1 -13.42 32.13 26.87
C MET A 1 -14.02 30.78 26.56
N SER A 2 -13.30 29.91 25.86
CA SER A 2 -13.79 28.57 25.51
C SER A 2 -13.68 27.65 26.72
N LYS A 3 -14.81 27.15 27.20
CA LYS A 3 -14.87 26.16 28.30
C LYS A 3 -14.26 24.85 27.79
N LYS A 4 -13.17 24.39 28.42
CA LYS A 4 -12.72 23.00 28.27
C LYS A 4 -13.70 22.11 29.05
N LYS A 5 -14.68 21.51 28.37
CA LYS A 5 -15.42 20.36 28.92
C LYS A 5 -14.41 19.22 29.15
N SER A 6 -14.41 18.63 30.35
CA SER A 6 -13.67 17.40 30.65
C SER A 6 -14.27 16.23 29.86
N SER A 7 -13.43 15.26 29.46
CA SER A 7 -13.72 14.17 28.52
C SER A 7 -14.73 13.11 28.97
N THR A 8 -15.66 13.42 29.88
CA THR A 8 -16.57 12.45 30.52
C THR A 8 -18.05 12.71 30.29
N ASP A 9 -18.42 13.69 29.48
CA ASP A 9 -19.84 13.95 29.16
C ASP A 9 -19.97 14.48 27.71
N LEU A 10 -19.79 13.57 26.75
CA LEU A 10 -20.09 13.84 25.34
C LEU A 10 -21.42 13.17 24.98
N SER A 11 -22.32 13.93 24.38
CA SER A 11 -23.58 13.41 23.85
C SER A 11 -23.57 13.43 22.32
N TYR A 12 -24.61 12.85 21.70
CA TYR A 12 -24.73 12.82 20.24
C TYR A 12 -24.81 14.24 19.64
N GLU A 13 -25.40 15.18 20.38
CA GLU A 13 -25.53 16.58 19.99
C GLU A 13 -24.18 17.28 19.83
N ASP A 14 -23.13 16.80 20.52
CA ASP A 14 -21.79 17.37 20.40
C ASP A 14 -21.09 16.98 19.08
N PHE A 15 -21.60 16.02 18.30
CA PHE A 15 -20.91 15.49 17.11
C PHE A 15 -20.64 16.55 16.04
N ALA A 16 -21.50 17.56 15.93
CA ALA A 16 -21.31 18.67 15.01
C ALA A 16 -20.19 19.64 15.44
N GLU A 17 -19.77 19.60 16.70
CA GLU A 17 -18.88 20.59 17.31
C GLU A 17 -17.53 20.02 17.79
N ILE A 18 -17.29 18.72 17.56
CA ILE A 18 -16.07 18.04 18.01
C ILE A 18 -15.24 17.49 16.84
N CYS A 19 -13.92 17.47 17.04
CA CYS A 19 -13.01 16.77 16.17
C CYS A 19 -13.21 15.26 16.31
N ARG A 20 -13.43 14.55 15.21
CA ARG A 20 -13.57 13.08 15.20
C ARG A 20 -12.35 12.35 15.79
N VAL A 21 -11.15 12.91 15.61
CA VAL A 21 -9.89 12.24 15.97
C VAL A 21 -9.54 12.44 17.44
N CYS A 22 -9.68 13.66 17.97
CA CYS A 22 -9.22 14.00 19.32
C CYS A 22 -10.34 14.50 20.25
N LEU A 23 -11.58 14.54 19.76
CA LEU A 23 -12.79 14.98 20.49
C LEU A 23 -12.72 16.43 21.01
N SER A 24 -11.76 17.22 20.51
CA SER A 24 -11.64 18.63 20.89
C SER A 24 -12.67 19.48 20.16
N TYR A 25 -13.25 20.42 20.89
CA TYR A 25 -13.98 21.56 20.32
C TYR A 25 -13.01 22.59 19.72
N GLY A 26 -13.51 23.44 18.80
CA GLY A 26 -12.77 24.60 18.32
C GLY A 26 -12.95 24.85 16.83
N GLU A 27 -11.88 25.31 16.17
CA GLU A 27 -11.87 25.48 14.72
C GLU A 27 -11.82 24.12 14.03
N LEU A 28 -12.99 23.72 13.53
CA LEU A 28 -13.19 22.48 12.81
C LEU A 28 -13.45 22.75 11.34
N GLN A 29 -13.10 21.77 10.52
CA GLN A 29 -13.40 21.74 9.10
C GLN A 29 -13.99 20.37 8.74
N PRO A 30 -14.75 20.28 7.63
CA PRO A 30 -15.21 19.00 7.11
C PRO A 30 -14.04 18.06 6.83
N PHE A 31 -14.23 16.77 7.08
CA PHE A 31 -13.25 15.75 6.74
C PHE A 31 -13.06 15.69 5.21
N ASN A 32 -11.82 15.85 4.75
CA ASN A 32 -11.47 15.58 3.35
C ASN A 32 -11.59 14.06 3.10
N ILE A 33 -12.25 13.66 2.01
CA ILE A 33 -12.51 12.24 1.66
C ILE A 33 -11.20 11.42 1.67
N ASN A 34 -10.13 11.94 1.09
CA ASN A 34 -8.83 11.23 1.02
C ASN A 34 -8.26 10.99 2.43
N LEU A 35 -8.34 12.00 3.30
CA LEU A 35 -7.87 11.89 4.69
C LEU A 35 -8.78 10.98 5.52
N LEU A 36 -10.08 10.96 5.21
CA LEU A 36 -11.05 10.09 5.88
C LEU A 36 -10.74 8.62 5.60
N ASP A 37 -10.41 8.29 4.36
CA ASP A 37 -10.03 6.93 3.97
C ASP A 37 -8.73 6.49 4.65
N ILE A 38 -7.73 7.38 4.75
CA ILE A 38 -6.50 7.13 5.51
C ILE A 38 -6.83 6.89 6.98
N TYR A 39 -7.64 7.77 7.60
CA TYR A 39 -8.03 7.62 8.99
C TYR A 39 -8.72 6.27 9.24
N ARG A 40 -9.69 5.89 8.39
CA ARG A 40 -10.40 4.60 8.46
C ARG A 40 -9.46 3.42 8.32
N TYR A 41 -8.54 3.49 7.36
CA TYR A 41 -7.51 2.48 7.16
C TYR A 41 -6.65 2.28 8.42
N LEU A 42 -6.28 3.38 9.11
CA LEU A 42 -5.46 3.33 10.32
C LEU A 42 -6.20 2.71 11.51
N ILE A 43 -7.47 3.04 11.70
CA ILE A 43 -8.24 2.59 12.88
C ILE A 43 -9.02 1.29 12.66
N LYS A 44 -9.05 0.77 11.43
CA LYS A 44 -9.76 -0.48 11.05
C LYS A 44 -11.24 -0.46 11.44
N VAL A 45 -11.92 0.67 11.28
CA VAL A 45 -13.35 0.79 11.57
C VAL A 45 -14.18 0.32 10.37
N GLU A 46 -15.22 -0.47 10.64
CA GLU A 46 -16.18 -0.95 9.66
C GLU A 46 -17.06 0.19 9.11
N ASP A 47 -17.36 0.12 7.83
CA ASP A 47 -17.97 1.20 7.05
C ASP A 47 -19.39 1.57 7.48
N GLU A 48 -20.09 0.63 8.11
CA GLU A 48 -21.53 0.71 8.38
C GLU A 48 -21.92 1.82 9.37
N MET A 49 -21.00 2.28 10.21
CA MET A 49 -21.26 3.34 11.21
C MET A 49 -20.62 4.68 10.84
N ASN A 50 -19.96 4.75 9.69
CA ASN A 50 -19.06 5.86 9.40
C ASN A 50 -19.78 7.20 9.19
N TYR A 51 -21.02 7.17 8.70
CA TYR A 51 -21.87 8.36 8.51
C TYR A 51 -22.50 8.88 9.81
N ILE A 52 -22.52 8.07 10.87
CA ILE A 52 -23.13 8.42 12.17
C ILE A 52 -22.14 9.20 13.04
N PHE A 53 -20.84 8.96 12.87
CA PHE A 53 -19.79 9.62 13.64
C PHE A 53 -19.56 11.08 13.21
N PRO A 54 -18.88 11.89 14.04
CA PRO A 54 -18.51 13.26 13.67
C PRO A 54 -17.79 13.31 12.32
N GLN A 55 -18.23 14.20 11.42
CA GLN A 55 -17.59 14.41 10.10
C GLN A 55 -16.63 15.61 10.09
N ASN A 56 -16.24 16.06 11.28
CA ASN A 56 -15.42 17.24 11.49
C ASN A 56 -14.04 16.87 12.00
N ILE A 57 -13.03 17.63 11.61
CA ILE A 57 -11.64 17.45 12.03
C ILE A 57 -10.99 18.80 12.35
N CYS A 58 -10.13 18.86 13.36
CA CYS A 58 -9.36 20.05 13.66
C CYS A 58 -8.05 20.10 12.83
N LYS A 59 -7.52 21.30 12.59
CA LYS A 59 -6.30 21.52 11.79
C LYS A 59 -5.09 20.70 12.25
N ILE A 60 -4.95 20.49 13.55
CA ILE A 60 -3.84 19.70 14.12
C ILE A 60 -3.93 18.25 13.65
N CYS A 61 -5.11 17.62 13.81
CA CYS A 61 -5.31 16.25 13.38
C CYS A 61 -5.27 16.10 11.86
N THR A 62 -5.74 17.10 11.11
CA THR A 62 -5.57 17.14 9.64
C THR A 62 -4.10 17.05 9.27
N LYS A 63 -3.26 17.90 9.85
CA LYS A 63 -1.83 17.94 9.55
C LYS A 63 -1.13 16.61 9.90
N GLN A 64 -1.48 16.02 11.04
CA GLN A 64 -0.95 14.71 11.43
C GLN A 64 -1.33 13.60 10.44
N LEU A 65 -2.58 13.58 9.94
CA LEU A 65 -2.99 12.61 8.94
C LEU A 65 -2.26 12.81 7.60
N GLU A 66 -2.02 14.05 7.17
CA GLU A 66 -1.22 14.34 5.97
C GLU A 66 0.23 13.85 6.12
N ASP A 67 0.82 14.06 7.29
CA ASP A 67 2.18 13.60 7.57
C ASP A 67 2.25 12.06 7.57
N ILE A 68 1.24 11.39 8.15
CA ILE A 68 1.12 9.92 8.08
C ILE A 68 0.92 9.44 6.65
N SER A 69 0.09 10.13 5.84
CA SER A 69 -0.09 9.80 4.42
C SER A 69 1.23 9.82 3.68
N THR A 70 1.98 10.90 3.85
CA THR A 70 3.28 11.10 3.21
C THR A 70 4.27 10.02 3.66
N PHE A 71 4.24 9.65 4.95
CA PHE A 71 5.05 8.56 5.48
C PHE A 71 4.72 7.22 4.83
N ILE A 72 3.43 6.88 4.70
CA ILE A 72 2.96 5.64 4.05
C ILE A 72 3.46 5.57 2.60
N ASP A 73 3.36 6.66 1.85
CA ASP A 73 3.80 6.70 0.45
C ASP A 73 5.32 6.53 0.34
N ASN A 74 6.09 7.16 1.24
CA ASN A 74 7.53 6.96 1.31
C ASN A 74 7.90 5.49 1.61
N CYS A 75 7.17 4.84 2.52
CA CYS A 75 7.37 3.42 2.81
C CYS A 75 7.08 2.54 1.59
N LYS A 76 5.99 2.77 0.87
CA LYS A 76 5.64 2.01 -0.34
C LYS A 76 6.71 2.15 -1.42
N ASN A 77 7.14 3.37 -1.72
CA ASN A 77 8.18 3.63 -2.71
C ASN A 77 9.51 2.97 -2.33
N THR A 78 9.87 3.01 -1.04
CA THR A 78 11.08 2.37 -0.53
C THR A 78 10.98 0.85 -0.67
N GLU A 79 9.86 0.25 -0.28
CA GLU A 79 9.60 -1.19 -0.39
C GLU A 79 9.67 -1.67 -1.84
N GLU A 80 9.07 -0.95 -2.78
CA GLU A 80 9.15 -1.25 -4.22
C GLU A 80 10.60 -1.19 -4.73
N THR A 81 11.34 -0.16 -4.33
CA THR A 81 12.75 -0.01 -4.69
C THR A 81 13.59 -1.17 -4.17
N LEU A 82 13.38 -1.59 -2.91
CA LEU A 82 14.07 -2.73 -2.33
C LEU A 82 13.75 -4.04 -3.06
N LYS A 83 12.48 -4.27 -3.43
CA LYS A 83 12.07 -5.42 -4.24
C LYS A 83 12.79 -5.45 -5.59
N VAL A 84 12.89 -4.31 -6.27
CA VAL A 84 13.61 -4.21 -7.55
C VAL A 84 15.09 -4.56 -7.39
N ILE A 85 15.76 -4.04 -6.36
CA ILE A 85 17.17 -4.34 -6.08
C ILE A 85 17.37 -5.83 -5.79
N TYR A 86 16.49 -6.43 -4.97
CA TYR A 86 16.53 -7.85 -4.64
C TYR A 86 16.40 -8.73 -5.88
N LEU A 87 15.43 -8.44 -6.75
CA LEU A 87 15.23 -9.16 -8.01
C LEU A 87 16.44 -9.00 -8.93
N ASP A 88 16.99 -7.79 -9.12
CA ASP A 88 18.17 -7.55 -9.95
C ASP A 88 19.40 -8.34 -9.46
N ARG A 89 19.60 -8.43 -8.14
CA ARG A 89 20.69 -9.24 -7.56
C ARG A 89 20.49 -10.73 -7.87
N ASN A 90 19.29 -11.26 -7.70
CA ASN A 90 19.01 -12.67 -7.96
C ASN A 90 19.11 -13.02 -9.45
N PHE A 91 18.65 -12.14 -10.34
CA PHE A 91 18.83 -12.30 -11.78
C PHE A 91 20.31 -12.29 -12.18
N LYS A 92 21.12 -11.40 -11.59
CA LYS A 92 22.57 -11.37 -11.83
C LYS A 92 23.28 -12.60 -11.29
N LYS A 93 22.89 -13.08 -10.11
CA LYS A 93 23.42 -14.33 -9.54
C LYS A 93 23.12 -15.51 -10.47
N TYR A 94 21.88 -15.63 -10.95
CA TYR A 94 21.52 -16.65 -11.93
C TYR A 94 22.35 -16.59 -13.22
N LEU A 95 22.63 -15.38 -13.74
CA LEU A 95 23.47 -15.22 -14.93
C LEU A 95 24.96 -15.53 -14.68
N SER A 96 25.44 -15.30 -13.46
CA SER A 96 26.83 -15.58 -13.06
C SER A 96 27.06 -17.05 -12.75
N ASP A 97 26.07 -17.74 -12.19
CA ASP A 97 26.16 -19.16 -11.84
C ASP A 97 25.96 -20.06 -13.09
N ASN A 98 25.44 -19.50 -14.19
CA ASN A 98 25.24 -20.19 -15.47
C ASN A 98 26.20 -19.73 -16.59
N SER A 99 27.25 -18.95 -16.28
CA SER A 99 28.21 -18.49 -17.30
C SER A 99 29.33 -19.49 -17.62
N ASP A 100 29.36 -20.65 -16.96
CA ASP A 100 30.39 -21.69 -17.17
C ASP A 100 29.89 -22.97 -17.87
N THR A 101 28.67 -22.97 -18.40
CA THR A 101 28.20 -24.10 -19.23
C THR A 101 27.83 -23.61 -20.62
N ASP A 102 28.77 -23.84 -21.54
CA ASP A 102 28.58 -23.77 -22.99
C ASP A 102 27.73 -24.97 -23.47
N TYR A 103 26.51 -25.08 -22.94
CA TYR A 103 25.53 -26.06 -23.39
C TYR A 103 24.29 -25.34 -23.89
N ASP A 104 24.04 -25.50 -25.18
CA ASP A 104 22.73 -25.35 -25.80
C ASP A 104 21.74 -26.23 -25.02
N ILE A 105 21.01 -25.64 -24.07
CA ILE A 105 19.90 -26.30 -23.40
C ILE A 105 18.62 -25.77 -24.04
N GLU A 106 18.06 -26.63 -24.89
CA GLU A 106 16.70 -26.58 -25.40
C GLU A 106 15.71 -26.37 -24.24
N ASP A 107 14.69 -25.55 -24.49
CA ASP A 107 13.58 -25.29 -23.58
C ASP A 107 12.93 -26.60 -23.12
N ASN A 108 13.28 -27.06 -21.94
CA ASN A 108 12.46 -27.99 -21.16
C ASN A 108 12.14 -27.30 -19.84
N PHE A 109 11.17 -26.40 -19.89
CA PHE A 109 10.66 -25.71 -18.71
C PHE A 109 9.74 -26.67 -17.96
N ASP A 110 10.34 -27.51 -17.12
CA ASP A 110 9.56 -28.39 -16.25
C ASP A 110 8.82 -27.53 -15.23
N THR A 111 7.51 -27.73 -15.20
CA THR A 111 6.57 -26.95 -14.39
C THR A 111 6.84 -27.28 -12.93
N PHE A 112 7.49 -26.38 -12.19
CA PHE A 112 7.62 -26.54 -10.75
C PHE A 112 6.28 -26.20 -10.08
N GLU A 113 5.42 -27.20 -10.08
CA GLU A 113 4.23 -27.32 -9.26
C GLU A 113 4.68 -27.33 -7.79
N SER A 114 4.44 -26.21 -7.09
CA SER A 114 4.70 -26.15 -5.65
C SER A 114 3.49 -26.70 -4.90
N ASN A 115 3.50 -28.02 -4.68
CA ASN A 115 2.76 -28.63 -3.61
C ASN A 115 3.37 -28.20 -2.28
N VAL A 116 2.71 -27.27 -1.59
CA VAL A 116 2.78 -27.16 -0.14
C VAL A 116 1.35 -27.30 0.39
N GLU A 117 0.97 -28.56 0.61
CA GLU A 117 -0.21 -28.92 1.38
C GLU A 117 0.03 -28.59 2.87
N THR A 118 -0.91 -27.79 3.42
CA THR A 118 -1.55 -27.84 4.77
C THR A 118 -0.63 -27.88 6.01
N GLU A 119 -0.76 -27.00 7.02
CA GLU A 119 -1.92 -26.67 7.87
C GLU A 119 -1.77 -25.22 8.41
N ASN A 120 -2.70 -24.29 8.24
CA ASN A 120 -3.90 -24.16 9.04
C ASN A 120 -4.94 -23.27 8.31
N LYS A 121 -6.00 -23.91 7.83
CA LYS A 121 -7.27 -23.32 7.40
C LYS A 121 -8.12 -23.01 8.63
N VAL A 122 -8.51 -21.76 8.83
CA VAL A 122 -9.88 -21.28 9.11
C VAL A 122 -9.75 -19.74 9.08
N LEU A 123 -10.42 -18.92 8.26
CA LEU A 123 -11.82 -18.97 7.82
C LEU A 123 -11.97 -17.84 6.77
N TYR A 124 -11.86 -18.14 5.48
CA TYR A 124 -12.39 -17.26 4.41
C TYR A 124 -12.93 -18.14 3.30
N ASP A 125 -13.97 -18.88 3.65
CA ASP A 125 -14.92 -19.45 2.71
C ASP A 125 -16.16 -18.55 2.69
N LYS A 126 -16.68 -18.29 1.47
CA LYS A 126 -17.88 -17.49 1.10
C LYS A 126 -17.64 -16.06 0.62
N LYS A 127 -17.03 -15.94 -0.56
CA LYS A 127 -17.59 -15.26 -1.73
C LYS A 127 -16.47 -15.15 -2.76
N ASN A 128 -16.59 -15.90 -3.85
CA ASN A 128 -16.18 -15.50 -5.22
C ASN A 128 -16.32 -16.70 -6.18
N ARG A 129 -17.51 -17.32 -6.21
CA ARG A 129 -18.05 -17.91 -7.45
C ARG A 129 -18.72 -16.78 -8.21
N ALA A 130 -17.95 -15.99 -8.96
CA ALA A 130 -18.46 -15.03 -9.96
C ALA A 130 -17.38 -14.31 -10.79
N VAL A 131 -16.08 -14.49 -10.54
CA VAL A 131 -15.03 -13.74 -11.26
C VAL A 131 -14.02 -14.70 -11.92
N LYS A 132 -14.52 -15.64 -12.72
CA LYS A 132 -13.66 -16.57 -13.49
C LYS A 132 -13.84 -16.48 -15.00
N GLU A 133 -14.54 -15.47 -15.52
CA GLU A 133 -14.77 -15.32 -16.97
C GLU A 133 -14.37 -13.97 -17.59
N GLU A 134 -13.91 -12.98 -16.84
CA GLU A 134 -13.58 -11.65 -17.41
C GLU A 134 -12.08 -11.29 -17.44
N LEU A 135 -11.16 -12.20 -17.10
CA LEU A 135 -9.71 -11.94 -17.18
C LEU A 135 -8.96 -12.78 -18.23
N GLN A 136 -9.70 -13.46 -19.12
CA GLN A 136 -9.14 -14.30 -20.18
C GLN A 136 -8.96 -13.55 -21.53
N SER A 137 -9.21 -12.24 -21.62
CA SER A 137 -9.22 -11.52 -22.91
C SER A 137 -8.14 -10.47 -23.13
N ASP A 138 -7.22 -10.24 -22.18
CA ASP A 138 -6.17 -9.21 -22.33
C ASP A 138 -4.72 -9.70 -22.14
N TYR A 139 -4.51 -11.01 -21.93
CA TYR A 139 -3.18 -11.60 -21.74
C TYR A 139 -2.44 -11.97 -23.03
N ASP A 140 -2.87 -11.44 -24.18
CA ASP A 140 -2.19 -11.57 -25.48
C ASP A 140 -1.39 -10.31 -25.89
N LYS A 141 -0.82 -9.58 -24.94
CA LYS A 141 0.09 -8.47 -25.24
C LYS A 141 1.52 -8.72 -24.75
N LYS A 142 2.27 -9.37 -25.66
CA LYS A 142 3.73 -9.36 -25.80
C LYS A 142 4.51 -9.69 -24.52
N THR A 143 4.93 -10.95 -24.41
CA THR A 143 6.14 -11.34 -23.69
C THR A 143 7.30 -10.45 -24.16
N LYS A 144 7.61 -9.42 -23.38
CA LYS A 144 8.73 -8.52 -23.67
C LYS A 144 10.00 -9.35 -23.74
N THR A 145 10.74 -9.17 -24.81
CA THR A 145 12.01 -9.88 -24.97
C THR A 145 12.97 -9.50 -23.83
N LYS A 146 13.87 -10.42 -23.44
CA LYS A 146 14.93 -10.18 -22.45
C LYS A 146 15.70 -8.86 -22.70
N LYS A 147 15.76 -8.42 -23.95
CA LYS A 147 16.38 -7.16 -24.40
C LYS A 147 15.54 -5.92 -24.08
N GLU A 148 14.21 -6.01 -24.16
CA GLU A 148 13.29 -4.92 -23.81
C GLU A 148 13.23 -4.71 -22.30
N LEU A 149 13.17 -5.80 -21.52
CA LEU A 149 13.22 -5.75 -20.06
C LEU A 149 14.51 -5.06 -19.56
N ARG A 150 15.66 -5.39 -20.18
CA ARG A 150 16.95 -4.72 -19.92
C ARG A 150 16.94 -3.22 -20.23
N ARG A 151 16.19 -2.78 -21.26
CA ARG A 151 16.09 -1.35 -21.63
C ARG A 151 15.20 -0.59 -20.66
N GLU A 152 14.13 -1.20 -20.16
CA GLU A 152 13.27 -0.60 -19.13
C GLU A 152 13.98 -0.49 -17.78
N LEU A 153 14.67 -1.55 -17.34
CA LEU A 153 15.44 -1.53 -16.09
C LEU A 153 16.56 -0.47 -16.11
N LYS A 154 17.20 -0.24 -17.27
CA LYS A 154 18.19 0.86 -17.43
C LYS A 154 17.56 2.25 -17.31
N LYS A 155 16.32 2.44 -17.77
CA LYS A 155 15.61 3.73 -17.64
C LYS A 155 15.29 4.03 -16.17
N ILE A 156 14.90 3.02 -15.40
CA ILE A 156 14.57 3.14 -13.97
C ILE A 156 15.85 3.35 -13.12
N ARG A 157 16.93 2.62 -13.44
CA ARG A 157 18.23 2.77 -12.74
C ARG A 157 18.81 4.18 -12.82
N ASN A 158 18.61 4.87 -13.94
CA ASN A 158 19.07 6.25 -14.12
C ASN A 158 18.21 7.28 -13.36
N GLN A 159 17.08 6.86 -12.77
CA GLN A 159 16.23 7.68 -11.89
C GLN A 159 16.44 7.35 -10.40
N ALA A 160 17.09 6.24 -10.08
CA ALA A 160 17.34 5.77 -8.72
C ALA A 160 18.66 6.35 -8.15
N ASN A 161 18.71 7.66 -7.95
CA ASN A 161 19.59 8.20 -6.93
C ASN A 161 18.88 8.05 -5.58
N PRO A 162 19.58 7.69 -4.49
CA PRO A 162 18.97 7.73 -3.16
C PRO A 162 18.51 9.16 -2.91
N LEU A 163 17.20 9.37 -2.95
CA LEU A 163 16.61 10.65 -2.61
C LEU A 163 16.78 10.84 -1.10
N PRO A 164 17.22 12.03 -0.66
CA PRO A 164 17.33 12.33 0.76
C PRO A 164 15.98 12.09 1.43
N CYS A 165 15.99 11.42 2.59
CA CYS A 165 14.75 11.13 3.29
C CYS A 165 14.20 12.42 3.90
N ASN A 166 13.09 12.93 3.37
CA ASN A 166 12.46 14.17 3.87
C ASN A 166 11.92 14.05 5.32
N ILE A 167 11.91 12.85 5.91
CA ILE A 167 11.47 12.62 7.29
C ILE A 167 12.64 12.68 8.28
N CYS A 168 13.79 12.08 7.94
CA CYS A 168 14.93 12.03 8.84
C CYS A 168 16.13 12.88 8.37
N ASN A 169 16.02 13.57 7.23
CA ASN A 169 17.06 14.38 6.59
C ASN A 169 18.43 13.69 6.53
N LYS A 170 18.42 12.38 6.26
CA LYS A 170 19.59 11.52 6.10
C LYS A 170 19.56 10.84 4.74
#